data_AF-A0A382ZXE3-F1
#
_entry.id   AF-A0A382ZXE3-F1
#
_cell.length_a   1.000
_cell.length_b   1.000
_cell.length_c   1.000
_cell.angle_alpha   90.00
_cell.angle_beta   90.00
_cell.angle_gamma   90.00
#
_symmetry.space_group_name_H-M   'P 1'
#
loop_
_entity.id
_entity.type
_entity.pdbx_description
1 polymer ?
#
loop_
_entity_poly.entity_id
_entity_poly.type
_entity_poly.pdbx_seq_one_letter_code
_entity_poly.pdbx_strand_id
1 'polypeptide(L)'
;ELVDIGITCLDMEDDTILGNVNIRFNTLFRFAMKHAYKNNEPRNLYNLSFHYSNMIQEYVKADRVDMAKYCYDKFKFYANDIYKNAMENPSLYFIVDTLTFELRKCQVLIHEKGWGDEDQMDLLKLILQLDKPPGYSKDEVDKGILGGNNGTRRIQIGLALFYLSVEKTEFAAAIAEDYLDDLAYFDEKTFKANANTQCFLLSIFGPTFWEDTDRGNLNIYFAPEKDQLEPFKELLFSLMDKRLEALERDVKFLS
;
A
#
# COMPACT_ATOMS: atom_id res chain seq x y z
N GLU A 1 -17.05 2.02 -18.06
CA GLU A 1 -17.83 3.25 -18.28
C GLU A 1 -17.20 4.49 -17.65
N LEU A 2 -17.10 4.63 -16.31
CA LEU A 2 -16.58 5.88 -15.71
C LEU A 2 -15.09 6.15 -16.05
N VAL A 3 -14.26 5.10 -16.13
CA VAL A 3 -12.87 5.21 -16.59
C VAL A 3 -12.84 5.64 -18.06
N ASP A 4 -13.69 5.05 -18.91
CA ASP A 4 -13.74 5.38 -20.35
C ASP A 4 -14.14 6.85 -20.59
N ILE A 5 -15.07 7.36 -19.78
CA ILE A 5 -15.41 8.80 -19.75
C ILE A 5 -14.18 9.61 -19.35
N GLY A 6 -13.48 9.20 -18.29
CA GLY A 6 -12.26 9.88 -17.84
C GLY A 6 -11.16 9.91 -18.91
N ILE A 7 -10.93 8.81 -19.62
CA ILE A 7 -9.99 8.74 -20.75
C ILE A 7 -10.41 9.73 -21.83
N THR A 8 -11.69 9.73 -22.22
CA THR A 8 -12.21 10.66 -23.24
C THR A 8 -11.99 12.12 -22.81
N CYS A 9 -12.19 12.44 -21.54
CA CYS A 9 -11.97 13.77 -21.02
C CYS A 9 -10.49 14.16 -20.96
N LEU A 10 -9.57 13.21 -20.73
CA LEU A 10 -8.13 13.44 -20.85
C LEU A 10 -7.75 13.79 -22.29
N ASP A 11 -8.25 13.01 -23.26
CA ASP A 11 -7.99 13.24 -24.69
C ASP A 11 -8.53 14.60 -25.18
N MET A 12 -9.59 15.09 -24.54
CA MET A 12 -10.22 16.38 -24.82
C MET A 12 -9.71 17.55 -23.97
N GLU A 13 -8.77 17.30 -23.05
CA GLU A 13 -8.24 18.27 -22.08
C GLU A 13 -9.34 18.98 -21.25
N ASP A 14 -10.45 18.28 -20.94
CA ASP A 14 -11.59 18.84 -20.19
C ASP A 14 -11.43 18.63 -18.68
N ASP A 15 -10.67 19.52 -18.04
CA ASP A 15 -10.42 19.51 -16.60
C ASP A 15 -11.69 19.61 -15.74
N THR A 16 -12.74 20.27 -16.25
CA THR A 16 -13.99 20.44 -15.50
C THR A 16 -14.68 19.09 -15.35
N ILE A 17 -14.77 18.33 -16.44
CA ILE A 17 -15.39 17.01 -16.41
C ILE A 17 -14.47 15.98 -15.73
N LEU A 18 -13.15 16.08 -15.85
CA LEU A 18 -12.22 15.26 -15.07
C LEU A 18 -12.42 15.43 -13.55
N GLY A 19 -12.61 16.68 -13.09
CA GLY A 19 -13.00 16.95 -11.71
C GLY A 19 -14.30 16.23 -11.32
N ASN A 20 -15.31 16.22 -12.20
CA ASN A 20 -16.57 15.52 -11.96
C ASN A 20 -16.41 13.99 -11.94
N VAL A 21 -15.54 13.42 -12.78
CA VAL A 21 -15.19 11.99 -12.76
C VAL A 21 -14.62 11.62 -11.38
N ASN A 22 -13.67 12.40 -10.88
CA ASN A 22 -13.09 12.21 -9.55
C ASN A 22 -14.15 12.35 -8.44
N ILE A 23 -15.04 13.36 -8.51
CA ILE A 23 -16.15 13.51 -7.56
C ILE A 23 -17.07 12.28 -7.58
N ARG A 24 -17.31 11.71 -8.76
CA ARG A 24 -18.16 10.52 -8.93
C ARG A 24 -17.52 9.28 -8.29
N PHE A 25 -16.24 9.01 -8.53
CA PHE A 25 -15.51 7.93 -7.86
C PHE A 25 -15.59 8.08 -6.34
N ASN A 26 -15.30 9.26 -5.82
CA ASN A 26 -15.34 9.54 -4.38
C ASN A 26 -16.76 9.39 -3.78
N THR A 27 -17.79 9.72 -4.57
CA THR A 27 -19.19 9.55 -4.16
C THR A 27 -19.56 8.07 -4.09
N LEU A 28 -19.20 7.29 -5.12
CA LEU A 28 -19.40 5.85 -5.13
C LEU A 28 -18.65 5.18 -3.97
N PHE A 29 -17.45 5.65 -3.63
CA PHE A 29 -16.66 5.11 -2.52
C PHE A 29 -17.39 5.29 -1.19
N ARG A 30 -17.91 6.48 -0.91
CA ARG A 30 -18.70 6.74 0.29
C ARG A 30 -19.96 5.87 0.38
N PHE A 31 -20.64 5.62 -0.74
CA PHE A 31 -21.79 4.72 -0.76
C PHE A 31 -21.40 3.26 -0.52
N ALA A 32 -20.35 2.79 -1.20
CA ALA A 32 -19.84 1.43 -1.04
C ALA A 32 -19.37 1.17 0.41
N MET A 33 -18.72 2.14 1.05
CA MET A 33 -18.28 2.03 2.45
C MET A 33 -19.47 1.90 3.39
N LYS A 34 -20.46 2.80 3.27
CA LYS A 34 -21.69 2.73 4.07
C LYS A 34 -22.40 1.38 3.92
N HIS A 35 -22.46 0.86 2.68
CA HIS A 35 -23.05 -0.46 2.41
C HIS A 35 -22.22 -1.59 3.02
N ALA A 36 -20.90 -1.56 2.85
CA ALA A 36 -20.00 -2.57 3.38
C ALA A 36 -20.06 -2.65 4.91
N TYR A 37 -20.08 -1.50 5.59
CA TYR A 37 -20.14 -1.46 7.06
C TYR A 37 -21.48 -1.98 7.58
N LYS A 38 -22.60 -1.55 6.96
CA LYS A 38 -23.94 -1.94 7.41
C LYS A 38 -24.26 -3.41 7.14
N ASN A 39 -23.80 -3.95 6.01
CA ASN A 39 -24.21 -5.28 5.54
C ASN A 39 -23.10 -6.33 5.59
N ASN A 40 -21.90 -5.96 6.06
CA ASN A 40 -20.71 -6.82 6.05
C ASN A 40 -20.40 -7.38 4.65
N GLU A 41 -20.49 -6.52 3.62
CA GLU A 41 -20.31 -6.90 2.22
C GLU A 41 -19.25 -6.01 1.55
N PRO A 42 -17.96 -6.38 1.64
CA PRO A 42 -16.87 -5.53 1.16
C PRO A 42 -16.59 -5.65 -0.34
N ARG A 43 -17.25 -6.58 -1.06
CA ARG A 43 -16.99 -6.85 -2.49
C ARG A 43 -17.13 -5.62 -3.38
N ASN A 44 -18.06 -4.72 -3.07
CA ASN A 44 -18.22 -3.47 -3.83
C ASN A 44 -17.02 -2.51 -3.65
N LEU A 45 -16.41 -2.48 -2.46
CA LEU A 45 -15.20 -1.69 -2.21
C LEU A 45 -14.01 -2.27 -2.94
N TYR A 46 -13.86 -3.60 -2.91
CA TYR A 46 -12.88 -4.29 -3.71
C TYR A 46 -13.03 -3.87 -5.17
N ASN A 47 -14.26 -3.93 -5.69
CA ASN A 47 -14.55 -3.62 -7.08
C ASN A 47 -14.19 -2.19 -7.47
N LEU A 48 -14.64 -1.24 -6.66
CA LEU A 48 -14.43 0.18 -6.90
C LEU A 48 -12.96 0.60 -6.77
N SER A 49 -12.20 0.01 -5.84
CA SER A 49 -10.78 0.30 -5.64
C SER A 49 -9.97 0.13 -6.93
N PHE A 50 -10.17 -1.00 -7.61
CA PHE A 50 -9.52 -1.29 -8.89
C PHE A 50 -9.95 -0.36 -10.02
N HIS A 51 -11.24 -0.02 -10.15
CA HIS A 51 -11.66 0.91 -11.21
C HIS A 51 -11.12 2.32 -10.95
N TYR A 52 -11.06 2.75 -9.69
CA TYR A 52 -10.49 4.04 -9.34
C TYR A 52 -8.97 4.05 -9.59
N SER A 53 -8.28 2.96 -9.25
CA SER A 53 -6.87 2.74 -9.59
C SER A 53 -6.59 2.75 -11.09
N ASN A 54 -7.46 2.16 -11.91
CA ASN A 54 -7.33 2.26 -13.36
C ASN A 54 -7.41 3.73 -13.81
N MET A 55 -8.31 4.53 -13.25
CA MET A 55 -8.34 5.97 -13.54
C MET A 55 -7.04 6.69 -13.13
N ILE A 56 -6.46 6.34 -11.97
CA ILE A 56 -5.16 6.86 -11.54
C ILE A 56 -4.07 6.49 -12.55
N GLN A 57 -4.05 5.26 -13.03
CA GLN A 57 -3.10 4.82 -14.06
C GLN A 57 -3.27 5.61 -15.37
N GLU A 58 -4.49 5.98 -15.75
CA GLU A 58 -4.71 6.87 -16.90
C GLU A 58 -4.17 8.28 -16.64
N TYR A 59 -4.32 8.83 -15.43
CA TYR A 59 -3.64 10.09 -15.05
C TYR A 59 -2.12 9.97 -15.13
N VAL A 60 -1.54 8.85 -14.69
CA VAL A 60 -0.11 8.60 -14.79
C VAL A 60 0.35 8.57 -16.25
N LYS A 61 -0.39 7.87 -17.13
CA LYS A 61 -0.08 7.81 -18.57
C LYS A 61 -0.17 9.17 -19.26
N ALA A 62 -1.08 10.04 -18.81
CA ALA A 62 -1.29 11.39 -19.33
C ALA A 62 -0.46 12.46 -18.62
N ASP A 63 0.50 12.07 -17.76
CA ASP A 63 1.36 12.98 -16.99
C ASP A 63 0.61 13.98 -16.08
N ARG A 64 -0.58 13.59 -15.62
CA ARG A 64 -1.44 14.38 -14.72
C ARG A 64 -1.09 14.13 -13.25
N VAL A 65 0.09 14.58 -12.86
CA VAL A 65 0.63 14.47 -11.49
C VAL A 65 -0.32 15.04 -10.44
N ASP A 66 -0.94 16.19 -10.75
CA ASP A 66 -1.93 16.86 -9.89
C ASP A 66 -3.12 15.95 -9.55
N MET A 67 -3.70 15.31 -10.58
CA MET A 67 -4.86 14.44 -10.44
C MET A 67 -4.50 13.13 -9.75
N ALA A 68 -3.34 12.55 -10.07
CA ALA A 68 -2.85 11.35 -9.39
C ALA A 68 -2.65 11.61 -7.89
N LYS A 69 -1.97 12.71 -7.52
CA LYS A 69 -1.79 13.13 -6.12
C LYS A 69 -3.12 13.31 -5.38
N TYR A 70 -4.09 13.97 -6.02
CA TYR A 70 -5.44 14.12 -5.46
C TYR A 70 -6.09 12.75 -5.18
N CYS A 71 -6.01 11.82 -6.12
CA CYS A 71 -6.61 10.49 -5.96
C CYS A 71 -5.90 9.64 -4.89
N TYR A 72 -4.57 9.73 -4.77
CA TYR A 72 -3.82 9.08 -3.69
C TYR A 72 -4.23 9.58 -2.31
N ASP A 73 -4.42 10.89 -2.13
CA ASP A 73 -4.96 11.47 -0.89
C ASP A 73 -6.34 10.87 -0.55
N LYS A 74 -7.19 10.68 -1.54
CA LYS A 74 -8.50 10.05 -1.35
C LYS A 74 -8.40 8.58 -0.97
N PHE A 75 -7.52 7.81 -1.59
CA PHE A 75 -7.26 6.42 -1.19
C PHE A 75 -6.83 6.34 0.28
N LYS A 76 -5.89 7.19 0.69
CA LYS A 76 -5.45 7.28 2.09
C LYS A 76 -6.61 7.64 3.03
N PHE A 77 -7.42 8.62 2.66
CA PHE A 77 -8.61 8.99 3.43
C PHE A 77 -9.55 7.80 3.62
N TYR A 78 -9.84 7.05 2.54
CA TYR A 78 -10.75 5.91 2.60
C TYR A 78 -10.17 4.72 3.36
N ALA A 79 -8.88 4.41 3.19
CA ALA A 79 -8.21 3.37 3.95
C ALA A 79 -8.30 3.63 5.46
N ASN A 80 -8.02 4.87 5.89
CA ASN A 80 -8.12 5.27 7.29
C ASN A 80 -9.53 5.11 7.86
N ASP A 81 -10.56 5.42 7.09
CA ASP A 81 -11.94 5.25 7.52
C ASP A 81 -12.37 3.77 7.55
N ILE A 82 -11.89 2.97 6.60
CA ILE A 82 -12.11 1.51 6.57
C ILE A 82 -11.49 0.86 7.80
N TYR A 83 -10.24 1.20 8.14
CA TYR A 83 -9.58 0.69 9.35
C TYR A 83 -10.39 0.95 10.62
N LYS A 84 -10.94 2.16 10.77
CA LYS A 84 -11.74 2.51 11.95
C LYS A 84 -12.95 1.60 12.13
N ASN A 85 -13.52 1.11 11.04
CA ASN A 85 -14.69 0.24 11.05
C ASN A 85 -14.30 -1.26 11.01
N ALA A 86 -13.06 -1.58 10.62
CA ALA A 86 -12.58 -2.96 10.52
C ALA A 86 -12.42 -3.67 11.88
N MET A 87 -12.32 -2.92 12.99
CA MET A 87 -12.36 -3.50 14.34
C MET A 87 -13.60 -4.35 14.58
N GLU A 88 -14.77 -3.83 14.19
CA GLU A 88 -16.05 -4.50 14.36
C GLU A 88 -16.34 -5.47 13.21
N ASN A 89 -15.58 -5.36 12.12
CA ASN A 89 -15.75 -6.16 10.92
C ASN A 89 -14.40 -6.52 10.26
N PRO A 90 -13.79 -7.64 10.68
CA PRO A 90 -12.44 -8.03 10.23
C PRO A 90 -12.32 -8.25 8.71
N SER A 91 -13.42 -8.50 7.99
CA SER A 91 -13.37 -8.65 6.53
C SER A 91 -12.91 -7.38 5.80
N LEU A 92 -13.02 -6.22 6.46
CA LEU A 92 -12.62 -4.92 5.93
C LEU A 92 -11.10 -4.71 5.88
N TYR A 93 -10.31 -5.45 6.68
CA TYR A 93 -8.84 -5.37 6.61
C TYR A 93 -8.31 -5.74 5.22
N PHE A 94 -8.92 -6.75 4.59
CA PHE A 94 -8.57 -7.16 3.22
C PHE A 94 -8.79 -6.05 2.18
N ILE A 95 -9.72 -5.12 2.42
CA ILE A 95 -9.94 -3.99 1.51
C ILE A 95 -8.79 -2.99 1.59
N VAL A 96 -8.16 -2.83 2.75
CA VAL A 96 -6.97 -2.00 2.83
C VAL A 96 -5.83 -2.65 2.06
N ASP A 97 -5.62 -3.96 2.21
CA ASP A 97 -4.62 -4.69 1.43
C ASP A 97 -4.88 -4.50 -0.08
N THR A 98 -6.14 -4.52 -0.50
CA THR A 98 -6.52 -4.23 -1.88
C THR A 98 -6.14 -2.81 -2.31
N LEU A 99 -6.47 -1.78 -1.51
CA LEU A 99 -6.12 -0.40 -1.81
C LEU A 99 -4.61 -0.22 -1.94
N THR A 100 -3.84 -0.80 -1.02
CA THR A 100 -2.38 -0.79 -1.04
C THR A 100 -1.84 -1.46 -2.30
N PHE A 101 -2.38 -2.62 -2.68
CA PHE A 101 -1.99 -3.33 -3.90
C PHE A 101 -2.26 -2.52 -5.16
N GLU A 102 -3.43 -1.88 -5.23
CA GLU A 102 -3.81 -1.04 -6.35
C GLU A 102 -2.87 0.18 -6.50
N LEU A 103 -2.49 0.83 -5.40
CA LEU A 103 -1.50 1.91 -5.43
C LEU A 103 -0.07 1.42 -5.72
N ARG A 104 0.29 0.19 -5.33
CA ARG A 104 1.56 -0.44 -5.73
C ARG A 104 1.67 -0.56 -7.24
N LYS A 105 0.60 -0.99 -7.94
CA LYS A 105 0.60 -1.02 -9.42
C LYS A 105 0.83 0.36 -10.02
N CYS A 106 0.21 1.38 -9.43
CA CYS A 106 0.41 2.77 -9.86
C CYS A 106 1.87 3.21 -9.65
N GLN A 107 2.54 2.83 -8.55
CA GLN A 107 3.96 3.14 -8.32
C GLN A 107 4.90 2.50 -9.35
N VAL A 108 4.65 1.24 -9.70
CA VAL A 108 5.39 0.56 -10.77
C VAL A 108 5.22 1.33 -12.09
N LEU A 109 3.98 1.69 -12.45
CA LEU A 109 3.71 2.44 -13.67
C LEU A 109 4.34 3.85 -13.67
N ILE A 110 4.32 4.55 -12.53
CA ILE A 110 4.96 5.87 -12.35
C ILE A 110 6.46 5.77 -12.65
N HIS A 111 7.13 4.73 -12.13
CA HIS A 111 8.52 4.45 -12.45
C HIS A 111 8.73 4.20 -13.95
N GLU A 112 7.93 3.32 -14.54
CA GLU A 112 8.01 2.97 -15.97
C GLU A 112 7.77 4.18 -16.89
N LYS A 113 6.99 5.17 -16.43
CA LYS A 113 6.73 6.43 -17.15
C LYS A 113 7.79 7.50 -16.91
N GLY A 114 8.76 7.25 -16.02
CA GLY A 114 9.87 8.18 -15.78
C GLY A 114 9.43 9.47 -15.10
N TRP A 115 8.40 9.42 -14.24
CA TRP A 115 8.05 10.54 -13.38
C TRP A 115 9.22 10.94 -12.48
N GLY A 116 9.19 12.19 -12.00
CA GLY A 116 10.21 12.69 -11.07
C GLY A 116 10.23 11.90 -9.77
N ASP A 117 11.44 11.62 -9.27
CA ASP A 117 11.62 10.86 -8.02
C ASP A 117 10.96 11.54 -6.82
N GLU A 118 10.92 12.87 -6.79
CA GLU A 118 10.22 13.64 -5.76
C GLU A 118 8.72 13.31 -5.73
N ASP A 119 8.06 13.36 -6.89
CA ASP A 119 6.63 13.05 -7.01
C ASP A 119 6.33 11.59 -6.66
N GLN A 120 7.16 10.67 -7.17
CA GLN A 120 7.00 9.25 -6.87
C GLN A 120 7.19 8.97 -5.37
N MET A 121 8.21 9.56 -4.75
CA MET A 121 8.51 9.37 -3.32
C MET A 121 7.41 9.95 -2.44
N ASP A 122 6.86 11.11 -2.79
CA ASP A 122 5.74 11.69 -2.04
C ASP A 122 4.48 10.82 -2.10
N LEU A 123 4.20 10.23 -3.27
CA LEU A 123 3.12 9.26 -3.42
C LEU A 123 3.40 7.95 -2.66
N LEU A 124 4.65 7.47 -2.63
CA LEU A 124 5.07 6.32 -1.83
C LEU A 124 4.83 6.56 -0.33
N LYS A 125 5.18 7.73 0.20
CA LYS A 125 4.93 8.09 1.60
C LYS A 125 3.46 8.05 1.99
N LEU A 126 2.53 8.22 1.05
CA LEU A 126 1.09 8.05 1.30
C LEU A 126 0.72 6.57 1.43
N ILE A 127 1.33 5.69 0.62
CA ILE A 127 1.14 4.22 0.71
C ILE A 127 1.70 3.68 2.04
N LEU A 128 2.84 4.21 2.49
CA LEU A 128 3.46 3.83 3.77
C LEU A 128 2.63 4.22 5.01
N GLN A 129 1.64 5.09 4.85
CA GLN A 129 0.73 5.43 5.93
C GLN A 129 -0.51 4.53 5.99
N LEU A 130 -0.67 3.61 5.04
CA LEU A 130 -1.86 2.76 4.98
C LEU A 130 -1.83 1.66 6.03
N ASP A 131 -0.69 1.18 6.51
CA ASP A 131 -0.64 0.16 7.58
C ASP A 131 -0.76 0.74 9.00
N LYS A 132 -0.78 2.07 9.14
CA LYS A 132 -0.78 2.79 10.43
C LYS A 132 -2.08 3.59 10.63
N PRO A 133 -3.16 3.00 11.16
CA PRO A 133 -4.40 3.75 11.40
C PRO A 133 -4.24 4.77 12.56
N PRO A 134 -4.75 6.00 12.42
CA PRO A 134 -4.64 7.02 13.46
C PRO A 134 -5.50 6.68 14.69
N GLY A 135 -4.89 6.75 15.88
CA GLY A 135 -5.59 6.61 17.17
C GLY A 135 -5.53 5.22 17.82
N TYR A 136 -4.74 4.30 17.26
CA TYR A 136 -4.59 2.94 17.77
C TYR A 136 -3.24 2.79 18.49
N SER A 137 -3.25 2.32 19.74
CA SER A 137 -2.08 1.61 20.24
C SER A 137 -2.07 0.24 19.56
N LYS A 138 -0.92 -0.22 19.08
CA LYS A 138 -0.80 -1.60 18.57
C LYS A 138 -1.07 -2.67 19.64
N ASP A 139 -1.31 -2.26 20.89
CA ASP A 139 -1.70 -3.12 22.01
C ASP A 139 -3.18 -3.55 21.95
N GLU A 140 -4.05 -2.79 21.26
CA GLU A 140 -5.50 -3.09 21.10
C GLU A 140 -5.84 -3.82 19.79
N VAL A 141 -4.91 -3.81 18.83
CA VAL A 141 -5.07 -4.49 17.54
C VAL A 141 -4.52 -5.91 17.69
N ASP A 142 -5.32 -6.90 17.35
CA ASP A 142 -4.97 -8.32 17.46
C ASP A 142 -3.57 -8.57 16.89
N LYS A 143 -2.66 -9.13 17.70
CA LYS A 143 -1.24 -9.34 17.34
C LYS A 143 -1.07 -10.17 16.07
N GLY A 144 -2.11 -10.91 15.67
CA GLY A 144 -2.17 -11.60 14.37
C GLY A 144 -2.21 -10.65 13.17
N ILE A 145 -2.93 -9.53 13.26
CA ILE A 145 -3.16 -8.57 12.15
C ILE A 145 -1.96 -7.64 11.95
N LEU A 146 -1.26 -7.27 13.04
CA LEU A 146 -0.03 -6.46 12.99
C LEU A 146 1.26 -7.27 12.91
N GLY A 147 1.20 -8.59 13.10
CA GLY A 147 2.34 -9.51 13.01
C GLY A 147 2.53 -10.12 11.62
N GLY A 148 2.90 -11.40 11.58
CA GLY A 148 3.17 -12.15 10.34
C GLY A 148 2.02 -12.24 9.30
N ASN A 149 0.80 -11.79 9.63
CA ASN A 149 -0.33 -11.75 8.69
C ASN A 149 -0.72 -10.33 8.22
N ASN A 150 0.10 -9.30 8.46
CA ASN A 150 -0.14 -7.97 7.90
C ASN A 150 0.00 -7.97 6.36
N GLY A 151 -1.13 -8.02 5.63
CA GLY A 151 -1.16 -8.05 4.17
C GLY A 151 -0.61 -6.77 3.53
N THR A 152 -0.92 -5.61 4.10
CA THR A 152 -0.43 -4.31 3.65
C THR A 152 1.09 -4.24 3.74
N ARG A 153 1.68 -4.65 4.86
CA ARG A 153 3.13 -4.70 5.03
C ARG A 153 3.79 -5.63 4.00
N ARG A 154 3.15 -6.76 3.71
CA ARG A 154 3.63 -7.69 2.67
C ARG A 154 3.65 -7.05 1.28
N ILE A 155 2.61 -6.29 0.93
CA ILE A 155 2.51 -5.58 -0.34
C ILE A 155 3.58 -4.48 -0.42
N GLN A 156 3.81 -3.74 0.66
CA GLN A 156 4.88 -2.73 0.75
C GLN A 156 6.26 -3.38 0.56
N ILE A 157 6.53 -4.52 1.21
CA ILE A 157 7.76 -5.28 0.97
C ILE A 157 7.86 -5.67 -0.51
N GLY A 158 6.78 -6.20 -1.11
CA GLY A 158 6.74 -6.51 -2.54
C GLY A 158 7.01 -5.31 -3.46
N LEU A 159 6.70 -4.08 -3.03
CA LEU A 159 7.09 -2.85 -3.73
C LEU A 159 8.58 -2.50 -3.50
N ALA A 160 9.12 -2.75 -2.31
CA ALA A 160 10.56 -2.61 -2.07
C ALA A 160 11.38 -3.58 -2.93
N LEU A 161 10.92 -4.81 -3.12
CA LEU A 161 11.57 -5.78 -4.03
C LEU A 161 11.64 -5.25 -5.46
N PHE A 162 10.54 -4.66 -5.96
CA PHE A 162 10.53 -3.98 -7.24
C PHE A 162 11.56 -2.85 -7.28
N TYR A 163 11.59 -1.97 -6.28
CA TYR A 163 12.56 -0.86 -6.28
C TYR A 163 14.02 -1.32 -6.25
N LEU A 164 14.32 -2.42 -5.55
CA LEU A 164 15.65 -3.01 -5.57
C LEU A 164 16.00 -3.57 -6.96
N SER A 165 15.06 -4.21 -7.66
CA SER A 165 15.30 -4.77 -8.99
C SER A 165 15.56 -3.70 -10.06
N VAL A 166 15.07 -2.47 -9.85
CA VAL A 166 15.33 -1.30 -10.72
C VAL A 166 16.33 -0.31 -10.11
N GLU A 167 17.14 -0.75 -9.14
CA GLU A 167 18.23 0.00 -8.51
C GLU A 167 17.81 1.31 -7.79
N LYS A 168 16.52 1.49 -7.51
CA LYS A 168 15.94 2.60 -6.73
C LYS A 168 16.07 2.34 -5.22
N THR A 169 17.31 2.14 -4.78
CA THR A 169 17.65 1.74 -3.40
C THR A 169 17.10 2.68 -2.32
N GLU A 170 17.02 3.99 -2.60
CA GLU A 170 16.45 4.99 -1.70
C GLU A 170 14.94 4.81 -1.44
N PHE A 171 14.18 4.31 -2.42
CA PHE A 171 12.77 3.98 -2.26
C PHE A 171 12.59 2.69 -1.46
N ALA A 172 13.42 1.68 -1.72
CA ALA A 172 13.44 0.46 -0.92
C ALA A 172 13.82 0.75 0.55
N ALA A 173 14.78 1.65 0.76
CA ALA A 173 15.20 2.11 2.08
C ALA A 173 14.06 2.84 2.81
N ALA A 174 13.32 3.72 2.13
CA ALA A 174 12.16 4.40 2.74
C ALA A 174 11.10 3.40 3.25
N ILE A 175 10.85 2.32 2.50
CA ILE A 175 9.94 1.25 2.93
C ILE A 175 10.52 0.47 4.11
N ALA A 176 11.82 0.13 4.07
CA ALA A 176 12.48 -0.58 5.14
C ALA A 176 12.50 0.23 6.45
N GLU A 177 12.82 1.53 6.38
CA GLU A 177 12.81 2.45 7.52
C GLU A 177 11.41 2.60 8.12
N ASP A 178 10.38 2.73 7.29
CA ASP A 178 9.00 2.74 7.77
C ASP A 178 8.64 1.44 8.50
N TYR A 179 9.12 0.29 8.01
CA TYR A 179 8.92 -1.01 8.68
C TYR A 179 9.65 -1.08 10.02
N LEU A 180 10.82 -0.45 10.17
CA LEU A 180 11.52 -0.40 11.45
C LEU A 180 10.76 0.33 12.55
N ASP A 181 9.74 1.13 12.24
CA ASP A 181 8.87 1.72 13.27
C ASP A 181 8.08 0.65 14.03
N ASP A 182 7.96 -0.57 13.49
CA ASP A 182 7.38 -1.72 14.18
C ASP A 182 8.23 -2.18 15.39
N LEU A 183 9.53 -1.84 15.44
CA LEU A 183 10.39 -2.11 16.61
C LEU A 183 9.91 -1.42 17.88
N ALA A 184 9.14 -0.33 17.77
CA ALA A 184 8.55 0.31 18.95
C ALA A 184 7.54 -0.60 19.67
N TYR A 185 7.11 -1.69 19.03
CA TYR A 185 6.03 -2.56 19.51
C TYR A 185 6.44 -4.03 19.65
N PHE A 186 7.57 -4.43 19.06
CA PHE A 186 8.09 -5.78 19.11
C PHE A 186 9.54 -5.76 19.58
N ASP A 187 9.91 -6.75 20.41
CA ASP A 187 11.33 -7.02 20.64
C ASP A 187 12.03 -7.43 19.33
N GLU A 188 13.36 -7.29 19.29
CA GLU A 188 14.18 -7.56 18.12
C GLU A 188 13.95 -8.97 17.53
N LYS A 189 13.82 -9.98 18.40
CA LYS A 189 13.63 -11.38 17.98
C LYS A 189 12.27 -11.55 17.31
N THR A 190 11.21 -10.97 17.89
CA THR A 190 9.86 -11.00 17.34
C THR A 190 9.79 -10.23 16.02
N PHE A 191 10.43 -9.06 15.93
CA PHE A 191 10.52 -8.28 14.69
C PHE A 191 11.19 -9.07 13.57
N LYS A 192 12.37 -9.65 13.83
CA LYS A 192 13.11 -10.49 12.87
C LYS A 192 12.27 -11.69 12.42
N ALA A 193 11.56 -12.34 13.34
CA ALA A 193 10.68 -13.45 13.00
C ALA A 193 9.55 -13.01 12.05
N ASN A 194 8.87 -11.89 12.36
CA ASN A 194 7.81 -11.35 11.52
C ASN A 194 8.32 -10.98 10.11
N ALA A 195 9.44 -10.28 10.00
CA ALA A 195 10.04 -9.91 8.72
C ALA A 195 10.37 -11.15 7.88
N ASN A 196 10.95 -12.19 8.50
CA ASN A 196 11.24 -13.46 7.83
C ASN A 196 9.96 -14.18 7.40
N THR A 197 8.90 -14.17 8.20
CA THR A 197 7.60 -14.75 7.80
C THR A 197 7.03 -14.03 6.59
N GLN A 198 7.05 -12.70 6.54
CA GLN A 198 6.55 -11.94 5.39
C GLN A 198 7.35 -12.26 4.11
N CYS A 199 8.68 -12.30 4.21
CA CYS A 199 9.55 -12.67 3.09
C CYS A 199 9.33 -14.11 2.63
N PHE A 200 9.16 -15.05 3.56
CA PHE A 200 8.83 -16.44 3.24
C PHE A 200 7.49 -16.54 2.49
N LEU A 201 6.45 -15.86 2.95
CA LEU A 201 5.16 -15.86 2.29
C LEU A 201 5.26 -15.29 0.85
N LEU A 202 5.98 -14.19 0.67
CA LEU A 202 6.27 -13.63 -0.66
C LEU A 202 7.00 -14.63 -1.58
N SER A 203 7.91 -15.44 -1.04
CA SER A 203 8.65 -16.44 -1.81
C SER A 203 7.75 -17.55 -2.38
N ILE A 204 6.68 -17.91 -1.65
CA ILE A 204 5.79 -19.02 -2.03
C ILE A 204 4.57 -18.56 -2.83
N PHE A 205 4.16 -17.28 -2.72
CA PHE A 205 3.02 -16.79 -3.48
C PHE A 205 3.30 -16.86 -4.99
N GLY A 206 2.34 -17.43 -5.71
CA GLY A 206 2.30 -17.44 -7.17
C GLY A 206 1.44 -16.30 -7.73
N PRO A 207 1.51 -16.05 -9.04
CA PRO A 207 0.77 -14.98 -9.70
C PRO A 207 -0.75 -15.16 -9.60
N THR A 208 -1.21 -16.40 -9.47
CA THR A 208 -2.63 -16.74 -9.45
C THR A 208 -3.13 -17.22 -8.09
N PHE A 209 -4.32 -16.75 -7.71
CA PHE A 209 -5.08 -17.27 -6.57
C PHE A 209 -6.30 -18.05 -7.10
N TRP A 210 -6.63 -19.20 -6.49
CA TRP A 210 -7.54 -20.20 -7.11
C TRP A 210 -9.05 -19.92 -6.93
N GLU A 211 -9.44 -18.80 -6.32
CA GLU A 211 -10.84 -18.38 -6.29
C GLU A 211 -11.16 -17.48 -7.48
N ASP A 212 -11.91 -18.03 -8.43
CA ASP A 212 -12.47 -17.34 -9.60
C ASP A 212 -13.21 -16.07 -9.17
N THR A 213 -12.71 -14.91 -9.60
CA THR A 213 -13.49 -13.67 -9.61
C THR A 213 -13.27 -12.93 -10.91
N ASP A 214 -14.23 -12.08 -11.28
CA ASP A 214 -14.39 -11.34 -12.55
C ASP A 214 -13.23 -10.39 -12.95
N ARG A 215 -12.05 -10.53 -12.32
CA ARG A 215 -10.92 -9.59 -12.30
C ARG A 215 -9.60 -10.22 -12.76
N GLY A 216 -9.65 -11.48 -13.18
CA GLY A 216 -8.48 -12.31 -13.42
C GLY A 216 -7.99 -12.97 -12.13
N ASN A 217 -7.41 -14.16 -12.26
CA ASN A 217 -6.85 -14.93 -11.16
C ASN A 217 -5.55 -14.26 -10.70
N LEU A 218 -5.62 -13.12 -10.01
CA LEU A 218 -4.46 -12.37 -9.55
C LEU A 218 -4.35 -12.46 -8.03
N ASN A 219 -3.17 -12.87 -7.55
CA ASN A 219 -2.85 -12.82 -6.13
C ASN A 219 -2.26 -11.45 -5.77
N ILE A 220 -2.97 -10.65 -4.97
CA ILE A 220 -2.52 -9.31 -4.55
C ILE A 220 -1.21 -9.33 -3.74
N TYR A 221 -0.86 -10.48 -3.16
CA TYR A 221 0.38 -10.67 -2.42
C TYR A 221 1.54 -11.18 -3.27
N PHE A 222 1.35 -11.36 -4.58
CA PHE A 222 2.42 -11.80 -5.46
C PHE A 222 3.40 -10.66 -5.76
N ALA A 223 4.70 -10.96 -5.65
CA ALA A 223 5.77 -10.12 -6.17
C ALA A 223 6.67 -10.97 -7.08
N PRO A 224 6.90 -10.56 -8.34
CA PRO A 224 7.75 -11.33 -9.26
C PRO A 224 9.25 -11.28 -8.90
N GLU A 225 9.72 -10.22 -8.24
CA GLU A 225 11.13 -9.98 -7.88
C GLU A 225 11.59 -10.81 -6.66
N LYS A 226 11.41 -12.13 -6.73
CA LYS A 226 11.73 -13.06 -5.63
C LYS A 226 13.23 -13.11 -5.31
N ASP A 227 14.07 -12.83 -6.29
CA ASP A 227 15.53 -12.72 -6.16
C ASP A 227 15.94 -11.55 -5.25
N GLN A 228 15.08 -10.54 -5.08
CA GLN A 228 15.34 -9.38 -4.23
C GLN A 228 14.98 -9.60 -2.75
N LEU A 229 14.46 -10.77 -2.37
CA LEU A 229 14.07 -11.07 -0.98
C LEU A 229 15.27 -11.06 -0.01
N GLU A 230 16.41 -11.65 -0.40
CA GLU A 230 17.63 -11.60 0.42
C GLU A 230 18.21 -10.18 0.50
N PRO A 231 18.41 -9.46 -0.63
CA PRO A 231 18.80 -8.05 -0.61
C PRO A 231 17.93 -7.16 0.30
N PHE A 232 16.60 -7.34 0.27
CA PHE A 232 15.70 -6.60 1.14
C PHE A 232 15.91 -6.93 2.62
N LYS A 233 16.08 -8.20 2.98
CA LYS A 233 16.36 -8.61 4.37
C LYS A 233 17.68 -8.03 4.87
N GLU A 234 18.73 -8.08 4.05
CA GLU A 234 20.03 -7.48 4.37
C GLU A 234 19.90 -5.97 4.59
N LEU A 235 19.20 -5.26 3.71
CA LEU A 235 18.89 -3.84 3.86
C LEU A 235 18.16 -3.57 5.18
N LEU A 236 17.04 -4.25 5.43
CA LEU A 236 16.20 -4.05 6.62
C LEU A 236 16.98 -4.30 7.91
N PHE A 237 17.69 -5.42 8.02
CA PHE A 237 18.42 -5.77 9.23
C PHE A 237 19.66 -4.90 9.43
N SER A 238 20.34 -4.46 8.37
CA SER A 238 21.43 -3.48 8.50
C SER A 238 20.95 -2.13 9.02
N LEU A 239 19.76 -1.67 8.60
CA LEU A 239 19.14 -0.45 9.11
C LEU A 239 18.66 -0.61 10.56
N MET A 240 18.15 -1.81 10.91
CA MET A 240 17.76 -2.17 12.26
C MET A 240 18.96 -2.11 13.22
N ASP A 241 20.07 -2.75 12.88
CA ASP A 241 21.30 -2.76 13.68
C ASP A 241 21.81 -1.33 13.92
N LYS A 242 21.85 -0.49 12.86
CA LYS A 242 22.20 0.93 12.98
C LYS A 242 21.28 1.72 13.93
N ARG A 243 19.96 1.46 13.88
CA ARG A 243 18.97 2.12 14.76
C ARG A 243 19.16 1.70 16.21
N LEU A 244 19.42 0.42 16.47
CA LEU A 244 19.70 -0.11 17.82
C LEU A 244 21.01 0.47 18.39
N GLU A 245 22.08 0.51 17.60
CA GLU A 245 23.36 1.13 18.01
C GLU A 245 23.23 2.62 18.34
N ALA A 246 22.38 3.36 17.62
CA ALA A 246 22.10 4.76 17.92
C ALA A 246 21.38 4.92 19.27
N LEU A 247 20.34 4.11 19.49
CA LEU A 247 19.58 4.11 20.75
C LEU A 247 20.45 3.75 21.96
N GLU A 248 21.33 2.75 21.84
CA GLU A 248 22.26 2.38 22.91
C GLU A 248 23.27 3.48 23.23
N ARG A 249 23.74 4.22 22.22
CA ARG A 249 24.62 5.37 22.42
C ARG A 249 23.89 6.47 23.18
N ASP A 250 22.68 6.81 22.76
CA ASP A 250 21.89 7.87 23.40
C ASP A 250 21.57 7.56 24.86
N VAL A 251 21.26 6.30 25.19
CA VAL A 251 21.06 5.84 26.58
C VAL A 251 22.33 6.00 27.41
N LYS A 252 23.51 5.66 26.87
CA LYS A 252 24.80 5.83 27.55
C LYS A 252 25.19 7.30 27.76
N PHE A 253 24.72 8.23 26.92
CA PHE A 253 24.95 9.66 27.10
C PHE A 253 24.02 10.29 28.17
N LEU A 254 22.87 9.67 28.44
CA LEU A 254 21.87 10.14 29.41
C LEU A 254 22.02 9.50 30.80
N SER A 255 22.83 8.44 30.93
CA SER A 255 23.18 7.75 32.19
C SER A 255 24.47 8.29 32.81
#